data_AF-A0A9D7Y8L8-F1
#
_entry.id   AF-A0A9D7Y8L8-F1
#
_cell.length_a   1.000
_cell.length_b   1.000
_cell.length_c   1.000
_cell.angle_alpha   90.00
_cell.angle_beta   90.00
_cell.angle_gamma   90.00
#
_symmetry.space_group_name_H-M   'P 1'
#
loop_
_entity.id
_entity.type
_entity.pdbx_description
1 polymer ?
#
loop_
_entity_poly.entity_id
_entity_poly.type
_entity_poly.pdbx_seq_one_letter_code
_entity_poly.pdbx_strand_id
1 'polypeptide(L)'
;MGTTEIVSNSPYSTAKTVNFCLGSIPAPTCNDGIKNGNETGVDCGGSCAPCPTCNDGIKNGNETGIDCGGSCPVCPTCTDGIKNGTETGVDCGGICAPCGSCINISVEIKTDQYPGEISWTIKNASGTIVSSGGNYLLGQTLYTHPYCLPTGCYTFNIVDAFGDGILSPGYFRVLQGTSEIVSNSTFTTSKTVNFCLVSSNASMIQTQIRIM
;
A
#
# COMPACT_ATOMS: atom_id res chain seq x y z
N MET A 1 -63.78 -41.53 -1.22
CA MET A 1 -62.52 -41.16 -1.89
C MET A 1 -62.90 -40.49 -3.20
N GLY A 2 -62.89 -39.16 -3.24
CA GLY A 2 -63.30 -38.39 -4.41
C GLY A 2 -62.09 -38.10 -5.28
N THR A 3 -62.16 -38.44 -6.57
CA THR A 3 -61.14 -38.06 -7.55
C THR A 3 -61.47 -36.65 -8.04
N THR A 4 -60.68 -35.65 -7.62
CA THR A 4 -60.78 -34.28 -8.14
C THR A 4 -60.17 -34.25 -9.54
N GLU A 5 -61.00 -34.13 -10.56
CA GLU A 5 -60.56 -33.95 -11.94
C GLU A 5 -60.10 -32.49 -12.11
N ILE A 6 -58.79 -32.28 -12.24
CA ILE A 6 -58.14 -30.95 -12.29
C ILE A 6 -58.05 -30.36 -13.70
N VAL A 7 -58.45 -31.12 -14.73
CA VAL A 7 -58.57 -30.65 -16.11
C VAL A 7 -59.83 -31.26 -16.71
N SER A 8 -60.85 -30.45 -16.98
CA SER A 8 -62.07 -30.90 -17.66
C SER A 8 -61.83 -31.00 -19.17
N ASN A 9 -62.19 -32.13 -19.77
CA ASN A 9 -62.04 -32.40 -21.19
C ASN A 9 -63.09 -31.62 -22.02
N SER A 10 -62.86 -30.32 -22.26
CA SER A 10 -63.64 -29.55 -23.25
C SER A 10 -63.20 -29.91 -24.67
N PRO A 11 -64.09 -29.94 -25.69
CA PRO A 11 -63.69 -30.28 -27.05
C PRO A 11 -62.68 -29.26 -27.59
N TYR A 12 -61.54 -29.75 -28.10
CA TYR A 12 -60.50 -28.95 -28.75
C TYR A 12 -60.15 -29.57 -30.11
N SER A 13 -59.82 -28.75 -31.09
CA SER A 13 -59.68 -29.18 -32.49
C SER A 13 -58.28 -29.65 -32.88
N THR A 14 -57.21 -29.25 -32.18
CA THR A 14 -55.83 -29.72 -32.49
C THR A 14 -54.93 -29.93 -31.27
N ALA A 15 -54.88 -29.02 -30.29
CA ALA A 15 -54.26 -29.24 -28.96
C ALA A 15 -54.67 -28.13 -27.97
N LYS A 16 -54.72 -28.43 -26.66
CA LYS A 16 -54.92 -27.43 -25.60
C LYS A 16 -53.86 -27.61 -24.51
N THR A 17 -53.02 -26.59 -24.30
CA THR A 17 -52.07 -26.56 -23.19
C THR A 17 -52.76 -25.97 -21.96
N VAL A 18 -52.74 -26.69 -20.84
CA VAL A 18 -53.29 -26.22 -19.56
C VAL A 18 -52.16 -26.22 -18.54
N ASN A 19 -51.72 -25.04 -18.12
CA ASN A 19 -50.77 -24.91 -17.02
C ASN A 19 -51.55 -24.92 -15.71
N PHE A 20 -51.31 -25.92 -14.87
CA PHE A 20 -51.88 -26.01 -13.53
C PHE A 20 -50.75 -26.17 -12.50
N CYS A 21 -50.86 -25.49 -11.37
CA CYS A 21 -49.92 -25.62 -10.26
C CYS A 21 -50.51 -26.58 -9.21
N LEU A 22 -49.79 -27.65 -8.88
CA LEU A 22 -50.14 -28.56 -7.77
C LEU A 22 -49.41 -28.11 -6.51
N GLY A 23 -50.10 -27.38 -5.64
CA GLY A 23 -49.58 -26.94 -4.35
C GLY A 23 -49.56 -25.42 -4.24
N SER A 24 -49.97 -24.92 -3.07
CA SER A 24 -49.90 -23.52 -2.70
C SER A 24 -48.47 -23.03 -2.97
N ILE A 25 -48.31 -22.09 -3.90
CA ILE A 25 -47.10 -21.28 -3.93
C ILE A 25 -46.95 -20.70 -2.52
N PRO A 26 -45.83 -20.95 -1.81
CA PRO A 26 -45.56 -20.29 -0.55
C PRO A 26 -45.79 -18.80 -0.73
N ALA A 27 -46.41 -18.15 0.25
CA ALA A 27 -46.53 -16.70 0.19
C ALA A 27 -45.13 -16.12 -0.01
N PRO A 28 -44.94 -15.17 -0.94
CA PRO A 28 -43.62 -14.63 -1.22
C PRO A 28 -43.04 -14.02 0.07
N THR A 29 -41.87 -14.49 0.48
CA THR A 29 -41.17 -13.99 1.66
C THR A 29 -39.71 -13.74 1.35
N CYS A 30 -39.13 -12.70 1.96
CA CYS A 30 -37.77 -12.24 1.70
C CYS A 30 -36.68 -13.14 2.33
N ASN A 31 -36.96 -14.42 2.51
CA ASN A 31 -36.08 -15.39 3.18
C ASN A 31 -36.53 -16.85 2.94
N ASP A 32 -37.23 -17.14 1.85
CA ASP A 32 -37.67 -18.52 1.50
C ASP A 32 -36.73 -19.25 0.54
N GLY A 33 -35.64 -18.59 0.10
CA GLY A 33 -34.63 -19.16 -0.78
C GLY A 33 -35.08 -19.22 -2.24
N ILE A 34 -36.20 -18.61 -2.61
CA ILE A 34 -36.80 -18.69 -3.93
C ILE A 34 -37.09 -17.28 -4.44
N LYS A 35 -36.53 -16.92 -5.61
CA LYS A 35 -36.90 -15.66 -6.28
C LYS A 35 -38.37 -15.67 -6.71
N ASN A 36 -39.25 -15.03 -5.95
CA ASN A 36 -40.69 -14.98 -6.20
C ASN A 36 -41.27 -13.57 -5.91
N GLY A 37 -42.58 -13.38 -6.09
CA GLY A 37 -43.22 -12.08 -5.86
C GLY A 37 -42.67 -10.96 -6.76
N ASN A 38 -42.22 -9.84 -6.16
CA ASN A 38 -41.65 -8.67 -6.84
C ASN A 38 -40.13 -8.53 -6.64
N GLU A 39 -39.45 -9.59 -6.19
CA GLU A 39 -38.01 -9.60 -5.92
C GLU A 39 -37.15 -9.42 -7.17
N THR A 40 -36.02 -8.72 -7.03
CA THR A 40 -35.04 -8.54 -8.11
C THR A 40 -33.89 -9.56 -8.05
N GLY A 41 -33.63 -10.16 -6.89
CA GLY A 41 -32.72 -11.29 -6.66
C GLY A 41 -33.40 -12.41 -5.85
N VAL A 42 -32.67 -13.43 -5.41
CA VAL A 42 -33.24 -14.46 -4.50
C VAL A 42 -33.38 -13.81 -3.13
N ASP A 43 -34.61 -13.72 -2.60
CA ASP A 43 -34.93 -13.14 -1.29
C ASP A 43 -34.60 -11.62 -1.14
N CYS A 44 -34.44 -10.88 -2.24
CA CYS A 44 -34.09 -9.45 -2.20
C CYS A 44 -34.70 -8.64 -3.36
N GLY A 45 -34.89 -7.34 -3.14
CA GLY A 45 -35.49 -6.39 -4.07
C GLY A 45 -37.02 -6.33 -4.02
N GLY A 46 -37.62 -5.37 -4.73
CA GLY A 46 -39.07 -5.18 -4.73
C GLY A 46 -39.60 -4.72 -3.36
N SER A 47 -40.43 -5.54 -2.71
CA SER A 47 -40.90 -5.30 -1.34
C SER A 47 -39.93 -5.80 -0.27
N CYS A 48 -38.84 -6.47 -0.66
CA CYS A 48 -37.76 -6.89 0.23
C CYS A 48 -36.66 -5.82 0.33
N ALA A 49 -35.68 -6.06 1.21
CA ALA A 49 -34.49 -5.22 1.25
C ALA A 49 -33.83 -5.18 -0.14
N PRO A 50 -33.28 -4.03 -0.59
CA PRO A 50 -32.57 -3.95 -1.86
C PRO A 50 -31.54 -5.06 -1.99
N CYS A 51 -31.40 -5.61 -3.20
CA CYS A 51 -30.37 -6.61 -3.41
C CYS A 51 -28.98 -6.03 -3.19
N PRO A 52 -28.07 -6.79 -2.56
CA PRO A 52 -26.68 -6.40 -2.38
C PRO A 52 -26.05 -5.96 -3.69
N THR A 53 -25.41 -4.81 -3.66
CA THR A 53 -24.55 -4.35 -4.74
C THR A 53 -23.22 -3.92 -4.19
N CYS A 54 -22.13 -4.17 -4.92
CA CYS A 54 -20.77 -3.84 -4.48
C CYS A 54 -20.46 -2.32 -4.56
N ASN A 55 -21.47 -1.47 -4.46
CA ASN A 55 -21.38 -0.02 -4.62
C ASN A 55 -22.63 0.74 -4.10
N ASP A 56 -23.39 0.16 -3.17
CA ASP A 56 -24.55 0.84 -2.53
C ASP A 56 -24.18 1.54 -1.20
N GLY A 57 -22.95 1.41 -0.73
CA GLY A 57 -22.47 2.07 0.48
C GLY A 57 -22.98 1.44 1.77
N ILE A 58 -23.52 0.21 1.73
CA ILE A 58 -24.05 -0.50 2.89
C ILE A 58 -23.56 -1.95 2.92
N LYS A 59 -22.97 -2.37 4.05
CA LYS A 59 -22.54 -3.77 4.23
C LYS A 59 -23.75 -4.73 4.23
N ASN A 60 -24.01 -5.43 3.13
CA ASN A 60 -25.13 -6.35 2.99
C ASN A 60 -24.73 -7.63 2.21
N GLY A 61 -25.66 -8.59 2.07
CA GLY A 61 -25.37 -9.84 1.35
C GLY A 61 -24.26 -10.69 1.98
N ASN A 62 -23.28 -11.10 1.16
CA ASN A 62 -22.12 -11.91 1.58
C ASN A 62 -20.81 -11.09 1.67
N GLU A 63 -20.91 -9.76 1.73
CA GLU A 63 -19.77 -8.86 1.78
C GLU A 63 -18.97 -8.97 3.08
N THR A 64 -17.64 -8.88 2.98
CA THR A 64 -16.76 -8.81 4.16
C THR A 64 -16.50 -7.37 4.62
N GLY A 65 -16.65 -6.37 3.74
CA GLY A 65 -16.60 -4.94 4.01
C GLY A 65 -17.89 -4.22 3.55
N ILE A 66 -17.90 -2.88 3.46
CA ILE A 66 -19.12 -2.10 3.15
C ILE A 66 -19.61 -2.28 1.70
N ASP A 67 -18.73 -2.65 0.77
CA ASP A 67 -19.04 -2.86 -0.66
C ASP A 67 -18.05 -3.86 -1.30
N CYS A 68 -17.49 -4.77 -0.50
CA CYS A 68 -16.38 -5.64 -0.90
C CYS A 68 -16.40 -7.00 -0.19
N GLY A 69 -15.77 -8.00 -0.81
CA GLY A 69 -15.73 -9.38 -0.33
C GLY A 69 -16.95 -10.23 -0.72
N GLY A 70 -16.86 -11.54 -0.49
CA GLY A 70 -17.93 -12.47 -0.90
C GLY A 70 -18.05 -12.55 -2.42
N SER A 71 -19.20 -12.14 -2.96
CA SER A 71 -19.43 -12.01 -4.41
C SER A 71 -18.92 -10.69 -5.00
N CYS A 72 -18.41 -9.78 -4.17
CA CYS A 72 -17.78 -8.53 -4.58
C CYS A 72 -16.24 -8.67 -4.67
N PRO A 73 -15.54 -7.72 -5.32
CA PRO A 73 -14.08 -7.68 -5.30
C PRO A 73 -13.54 -7.79 -3.87
N VAL A 74 -12.42 -8.49 -3.68
CA VAL A 74 -11.83 -8.69 -2.36
C VAL A 74 -11.65 -7.34 -1.65
N CYS A 75 -11.93 -7.33 -0.35
CA CYS A 75 -11.71 -6.11 0.41
C CYS A 75 -10.24 -5.75 0.41
N PRO A 76 -9.90 -4.47 0.18
CA PRO A 76 -8.57 -3.94 0.41
C PRO A 76 -8.09 -4.31 1.81
N THR A 77 -6.89 -4.89 1.92
CA THR A 77 -6.29 -5.13 3.23
C THR A 77 -4.96 -4.43 3.31
N CYS A 78 -4.65 -3.86 4.47
CA CYS A 78 -3.42 -3.11 4.70
C CYS A 78 -2.18 -4.00 4.88
N THR A 79 -2.20 -5.21 4.30
CA THR A 79 -1.18 -6.26 4.47
C THR A 79 -1.17 -7.28 3.32
N ASP A 80 -1.85 -7.04 2.20
CA ASP A 80 -1.93 -7.99 1.07
C ASP A 80 -0.81 -7.82 0.04
N GLY A 81 0.09 -6.85 0.21
CA GLY A 81 1.24 -6.65 -0.65
C GLY A 81 0.89 -6.06 -2.01
N ILE A 82 -0.34 -5.58 -2.20
CA ILE A 82 -0.80 -4.94 -3.43
C ILE A 82 -1.37 -3.56 -3.10
N LYS A 83 -1.25 -2.59 -4.02
CA LYS A 83 -1.86 -1.27 -3.85
C LYS A 83 -3.31 -1.31 -4.35
N ASN A 84 -4.29 -1.39 -3.44
CA ASN A 84 -5.71 -1.47 -3.80
C ASN A 84 -6.60 -0.56 -2.91
N GLY A 85 -7.90 -0.49 -3.20
CA GLY A 85 -8.82 0.36 -2.42
C GLY A 85 -8.50 1.85 -2.46
N THR A 86 -8.44 2.48 -1.28
CA THR A 86 -8.10 3.91 -1.11
C THR A 86 -6.64 4.15 -0.71
N GLU A 87 -5.81 3.12 -0.81
CA GLU A 87 -4.40 3.17 -0.43
C GLU A 87 -3.58 4.19 -1.22
N THR A 88 -2.68 4.91 -0.54
CA THR A 88 -1.75 5.84 -1.18
C THR A 88 -0.40 5.17 -1.54
N GLY A 89 -0.07 4.05 -0.90
CA GLY A 89 1.08 3.18 -1.18
C GLY A 89 0.68 1.71 -0.93
N VAL A 90 1.53 0.75 -1.32
CA VAL A 90 1.24 -0.68 -1.08
C VAL A 90 0.99 -0.89 0.42
N ASP A 91 -0.19 -1.37 0.78
CA ASP A 91 -0.60 -1.65 2.17
C ASP A 91 -0.68 -0.43 3.11
N CYS A 92 -0.73 0.80 2.58
CA CYS A 92 -0.75 2.00 3.41
C CYS A 92 -1.51 3.19 2.81
N GLY A 93 -2.00 4.07 3.69
CA GLY A 93 -2.77 5.26 3.37
C GLY A 93 -4.25 5.00 3.08
N GLY A 94 -5.03 6.08 2.97
CA GLY A 94 -6.50 5.99 2.82
C GLY A 94 -7.16 5.34 4.03
N ILE A 95 -7.80 4.19 3.80
CA ILE A 95 -8.41 3.34 4.86
C ILE A 95 -7.37 2.65 5.75
N CYS A 96 -6.11 2.59 5.30
CA CYS A 96 -4.99 1.98 6.01
C CYS A 96 -4.22 3.00 6.85
N ALA A 97 -3.32 2.49 7.72
CA ALA A 97 -2.38 3.34 8.43
C ALA A 97 -1.65 4.25 7.43
N PRO A 98 -1.50 5.57 7.70
CA PRO A 98 -0.87 6.47 6.77
C PRO A 98 0.46 5.90 6.28
N CYS A 99 0.69 5.93 4.97
CA CYS A 99 2.02 5.66 4.46
C CYS A 99 2.99 6.57 5.20
N GLY A 100 4.00 5.97 5.84
CA GLY A 100 4.98 6.73 6.62
C GLY A 100 5.44 7.91 5.79
N SER A 101 5.22 9.13 6.29
CA SER A 101 5.72 10.33 5.64
C SER A 101 7.23 10.24 5.68
N CYS A 102 7.82 9.93 4.53
CA CYS A 102 9.25 9.82 4.39
C CYS A 102 9.79 11.02 3.61
N ILE A 103 10.96 11.44 4.03
CA ILE A 103 11.75 12.50 3.43
C ILE A 103 12.66 11.85 2.41
N ASN A 104 12.54 12.30 1.16
CA ASN A 104 13.43 11.88 0.09
C ASN A 104 14.83 12.45 0.36
N ILE A 105 15.80 11.55 0.46
CA ILE A 105 17.21 11.86 0.60
C ILE A 105 18.01 11.22 -0.53
N SER A 106 19.21 11.74 -0.77
CA SER A 106 20.19 11.16 -1.69
C SER A 106 21.53 11.01 -1.00
N VAL A 107 22.09 9.81 -1.00
CA VAL A 107 23.48 9.57 -0.60
C VAL A 107 24.34 9.58 -1.85
N GLU A 108 25.25 10.54 -1.94
CA GLU A 108 26.14 10.71 -3.07
C GLU A 108 27.57 10.39 -2.68
N ILE A 109 28.16 9.43 -3.38
CA ILE A 109 29.55 9.01 -3.21
C ILE A 109 30.27 9.23 -4.55
N LYS A 110 31.16 10.22 -4.61
CA LYS A 110 32.14 10.34 -5.67
C LYS A 110 33.37 9.55 -5.25
N THR A 111 33.58 8.39 -5.87
CA THR A 111 34.77 7.58 -5.61
C THR A 111 36.03 8.29 -6.09
N ASP A 112 37.17 7.91 -5.52
CA ASP A 112 38.50 8.28 -5.97
C ASP A 112 39.12 7.14 -6.81
N GLN A 113 40.44 6.92 -6.73
CA GLN A 113 41.10 5.86 -7.50
C GLN A 113 40.78 4.45 -6.99
N TYR A 114 40.31 4.29 -5.75
CA TYR A 114 40.13 2.99 -5.10
C TYR A 114 38.67 2.79 -4.62
N PRO A 115 37.73 2.66 -5.58
CA PRO A 115 36.29 2.64 -5.28
C PRO A 115 35.83 1.46 -4.40
N GLY A 116 36.56 0.33 -4.44
CA GLY A 116 36.19 -0.90 -3.75
C GLY A 116 36.39 -0.86 -2.24
N GLU A 117 37.06 0.16 -1.74
CA GLU A 117 37.43 0.30 -0.32
C GLU A 117 36.30 0.97 0.48
N ILE A 118 35.39 1.66 -0.23
CA ILE A 118 34.32 2.46 0.36
C ILE A 118 33.08 1.62 0.65
N SER A 119 32.62 1.74 1.89
CA SER A 119 31.30 1.26 2.32
C SER A 119 30.64 2.26 3.27
N TRP A 120 29.32 2.29 3.32
CA TRP A 120 28.59 3.17 4.22
C TRP A 120 27.28 2.56 4.70
N THR A 121 26.80 3.05 5.84
CA THR A 121 25.53 2.66 6.47
C THR A 121 24.81 3.88 7.02
N ILE A 122 23.49 3.85 7.05
CA ILE A 122 22.63 4.77 7.80
C ILE A 122 21.89 3.94 8.84
N LYS A 123 21.99 4.35 10.11
CA LYS A 123 21.25 3.76 11.22
C LYS A 123 20.21 4.72 11.77
N ASN A 124 19.06 4.20 12.19
CA ASN A 124 18.06 4.96 12.92
C ASN A 124 18.45 5.12 14.40
N ALA A 125 17.64 5.84 15.18
CA ALA A 125 17.88 6.05 16.61
C ALA A 125 17.93 4.76 17.47
N SER A 126 17.33 3.65 17.00
CA SER A 126 17.42 2.35 17.68
C SER A 126 18.68 1.56 17.30
N GLY A 127 19.55 2.10 16.46
CA GLY A 127 20.77 1.45 15.98
C GLY A 127 20.56 0.47 14.81
N THR A 128 19.34 0.36 14.29
CA THR A 128 19.00 -0.51 13.15
C THR A 128 19.50 0.13 11.86
N ILE A 129 20.18 -0.66 11.02
CA ILE A 129 20.61 -0.22 9.69
C ILE A 129 19.37 -0.10 8.80
N VAL A 130 19.08 1.10 8.30
CA VAL A 130 17.95 1.40 7.42
C VAL A 130 18.37 1.61 5.97
N SER A 131 19.65 1.86 5.71
CA SER A 131 20.23 1.96 4.36
C SER A 131 21.73 1.66 4.39
N SER A 132 22.28 1.19 3.28
CA SER A 132 23.71 0.90 3.14
C SER A 132 24.14 0.87 1.68
N GLY A 133 25.44 1.05 1.42
CA GLY A 133 26.06 0.92 0.10
C GLY A 133 27.57 0.69 0.20
N GLY A 134 28.22 0.46 -0.93
CA GLY A 134 29.67 0.21 -1.00
C GLY A 134 30.06 -0.75 -2.13
N ASN A 135 31.29 -1.27 -2.07
CA ASN A 135 31.87 -2.20 -3.05
C ASN A 135 31.79 -1.66 -4.50
N TYR A 136 32.14 -0.39 -4.67
CA TYR A 136 32.06 0.26 -5.98
C TYR A 136 33.14 -0.28 -6.93
N LEU A 137 32.80 -0.37 -8.22
CA LEU A 137 33.66 -0.98 -9.23
C LEU A 137 34.45 0.05 -10.05
N LEU A 138 33.94 1.27 -10.18
CA LEU A 138 34.53 2.32 -11.01
C LEU A 138 35.05 3.45 -10.14
N GLY A 139 36.34 3.78 -10.33
CA GLY A 139 36.97 4.93 -9.69
C GLY A 139 36.51 6.23 -10.32
N GLN A 140 36.71 7.35 -9.62
CA GLN A 140 36.38 8.70 -10.08
C GLN A 140 34.94 8.82 -10.60
N THR A 141 34.01 8.05 -10.04
CA THR A 141 32.63 7.91 -10.53
C THR A 141 31.66 8.36 -9.44
N LEU A 142 30.61 9.10 -9.82
CA LEU A 142 29.57 9.53 -8.89
C LEU A 142 28.50 8.45 -8.82
N TYR A 143 28.28 7.93 -7.63
CA TYR A 143 27.18 7.01 -7.31
C TYR A 143 26.14 7.74 -6.47
N THR A 144 24.90 7.76 -6.96
CA THR A 144 23.76 8.43 -6.32
C THR A 144 22.76 7.38 -5.85
N HIS A 145 22.43 7.39 -4.56
CA HIS A 145 21.55 6.39 -3.95
C HIS A 145 20.33 7.10 -3.36
N PRO A 146 19.17 7.05 -4.05
CA PRO A 146 17.93 7.65 -3.54
C PRO A 146 17.32 6.77 -2.45
N TYR A 147 16.92 7.38 -1.34
CA TYR A 147 16.17 6.72 -0.26
C TYR A 147 15.02 7.58 0.23
N CYS A 148 14.01 6.93 0.79
CA CYS A 148 12.93 7.59 1.49
C CYS A 148 12.96 7.15 2.96
N LEU A 149 13.38 8.04 3.85
CA LEU A 149 13.50 7.75 5.29
C LEU A 149 12.47 8.58 6.06
N PRO A 150 11.78 8.02 7.07
CA PRO A 150 10.89 8.79 7.95
C PRO A 150 11.56 10.02 8.57
N THR A 151 10.76 10.95 9.08
CA THR A 151 11.32 12.01 9.93
C THR A 151 11.93 11.41 11.20
N GLY A 152 13.06 11.97 11.64
CA GLY A 152 13.81 11.41 12.76
C GLY A 152 15.31 11.68 12.64
N CYS A 153 16.06 11.28 13.67
CA CYS A 153 17.51 11.41 13.69
C CYS A 153 18.18 10.07 13.34
N TYR A 154 19.26 10.19 12.58
CA TYR A 154 19.99 9.10 11.96
C TYR A 154 21.50 9.29 12.15
N THR A 155 22.21 8.17 12.04
CA THR A 155 23.67 8.13 12.05
C THR A 155 24.16 7.62 10.71
N PHE A 156 24.85 8.48 9.95
CA PHE A 156 25.60 8.10 8.77
C PHE A 156 27.00 7.64 9.18
N ASN A 157 27.44 6.49 8.70
CA ASN A 157 28.79 5.98 8.89
C ASN A 157 29.37 5.53 7.57
N ILE A 158 30.49 6.12 7.17
CA ILE A 158 31.28 5.73 6.00
C ILE A 158 32.62 5.16 6.47
N VAL A 159 33.09 4.12 5.79
CA VAL A 159 34.31 3.37 6.09
C VAL A 159 35.10 3.23 4.81
N ASP A 160 36.40 3.41 4.94
CA ASP A 160 37.40 3.06 3.97
C ASP A 160 38.26 1.92 4.54
N ALA A 161 38.39 0.82 3.80
CA ALA A 161 39.03 -0.40 4.29
C ALA A 161 40.56 -0.30 4.43
N PHE A 162 41.22 0.60 3.68
CA PHE A 162 42.69 0.69 3.62
C PHE A 162 43.25 1.93 4.34
N GLY A 163 42.38 2.85 4.74
CA GLY A 163 42.64 3.89 5.73
C GLY A 163 43.18 5.20 5.17
N ASP A 164 43.18 5.40 3.85
CA ASP A 164 43.50 6.69 3.22
C ASP A 164 42.25 7.56 2.98
N GLY A 165 41.07 6.97 3.08
CA GLY A 165 39.78 7.65 3.00
C GLY A 165 39.39 7.93 1.56
N ILE A 166 38.51 8.92 1.34
CA ILE A 166 38.17 9.36 -0.02
C ILE A 166 39.02 10.58 -0.37
N LEU A 167 39.96 10.41 -1.30
CA LEU A 167 40.87 11.45 -1.74
C LEU A 167 40.27 12.30 -2.88
N SER A 168 40.66 13.57 -2.96
CA SER A 168 40.22 14.49 -4.04
C SER A 168 40.57 13.94 -5.43
N PRO A 169 39.65 13.98 -6.42
CA PRO A 169 38.38 14.72 -6.46
C PRO A 169 37.17 13.97 -5.88
N GLY A 170 37.40 12.87 -5.17
CA GLY A 170 36.38 12.12 -4.45
C GLY A 170 35.77 12.89 -3.28
N TYR A 171 34.53 12.52 -2.95
CA TYR A 171 33.77 13.08 -1.82
C TYR A 171 32.57 12.21 -1.46
N PHE A 172 32.01 12.44 -0.28
CA PHE A 172 30.68 11.95 0.08
C PHE A 172 29.79 13.09 0.56
N ARG A 173 28.47 12.97 0.36
CA ARG A 173 27.47 13.85 0.97
C ARG A 173 26.12 13.16 1.09
N VAL A 174 25.28 13.66 2.00
CA VAL A 174 23.86 13.30 2.11
C VAL A 174 23.04 14.55 1.86
N LEU A 175 22.09 14.47 0.94
CA LEU A 175 21.19 15.54 0.53
C LEU A 175 19.76 15.25 0.99
N GLN A 176 19.04 16.27 1.47
CA GLN A 176 17.58 16.28 1.59
C GLN A 176 17.04 17.21 0.51
N GLY A 177 16.45 16.65 -0.55
CA GLY A 177 16.17 17.42 -1.77
C GLY A 177 17.46 17.99 -2.37
N THR A 178 17.59 19.32 -2.38
CA THR A 178 18.80 20.03 -2.84
C THR A 178 19.72 20.50 -1.71
N SER A 179 19.33 20.30 -0.45
CA SER A 179 20.08 20.78 0.72
C SER A 179 21.05 19.71 1.22
N GLU A 180 22.32 20.07 1.37
CA GLU A 180 23.34 19.20 1.95
C GLU A 180 23.25 19.18 3.48
N ILE A 181 22.96 18.01 4.04
CA ILE A 181 22.77 17.80 5.47
C ILE A 181 23.93 17.02 6.11
N VAL A 182 24.73 16.33 5.30
CA VAL A 182 26.02 15.75 5.67
C VAL A 182 26.99 16.06 4.54
N SER A 183 28.15 16.60 4.89
CA SER A 183 29.12 17.10 3.92
C SER A 183 30.47 16.40 3.95
N ASN A 184 31.19 16.52 2.84
CA ASN A 184 32.51 15.96 2.65
C ASN A 184 33.46 16.48 3.73
N SER A 185 33.97 15.58 4.56
CA SER A 185 35.02 15.88 5.52
C SER A 185 36.12 14.85 5.40
N THR A 186 37.37 15.26 5.61
CA THR A 186 38.51 14.34 5.55
C THR A 186 38.35 13.25 6.61
N PHE A 187 38.67 12.01 6.23
CA PHE A 187 38.73 10.87 7.11
C PHE A 187 39.80 9.91 6.60
N THR A 188 40.30 9.04 7.47
CA THR A 188 41.28 8.01 7.12
C THR A 188 40.57 6.67 6.98
N THR A 189 40.17 6.05 8.08
CA THR A 189 39.50 4.74 8.07
C THR A 189 37.99 4.84 8.11
N SER A 190 37.43 5.84 8.78
CA SER A 190 35.98 6.01 8.88
C SER A 190 35.57 7.40 9.30
N LYS A 191 34.32 7.74 8.98
CA LYS A 191 33.65 8.94 9.47
C LYS A 191 32.22 8.59 9.89
N THR A 192 31.85 9.02 11.08
CA THR A 192 30.47 8.95 11.58
C THR A 192 29.91 10.36 11.77
N VAL A 193 28.70 10.61 11.27
CA VAL A 193 28.00 11.90 11.36
C VAL A 193 26.54 11.64 11.74
N ASN A 194 26.01 12.40 12.70
CA ASN A 194 24.60 12.38 13.04
C ASN A 194 23.86 13.50 12.29
N PHE A 195 22.68 13.19 11.76
CA PHE A 195 21.81 14.16 11.08
C PHE A 195 20.34 13.88 11.41
N CYS A 196 19.47 14.87 11.26
CA CYS A 196 18.03 14.69 11.49
C CYS A 196 17.23 15.14 10.27
N LEU A 197 16.26 14.32 9.89
CA LEU A 197 15.31 14.60 8.83
C LEU A 197 14.05 15.20 9.44
N VAL A 198 13.72 16.41 8.98
CA VAL A 198 12.51 17.12 9.38
C VAL A 198 11.65 17.37 8.16
N SER A 199 10.33 17.22 8.30
CA SER A 199 9.37 17.63 7.27
C SER A 199 9.48 19.13 7.08
N SER A 200 9.72 19.58 5.85
CA SER A 200 9.98 20.97 5.49
C SER A 200 8.76 21.86 5.71
N ASN A 201 8.53 22.22 6.97
CA ASN A 201 7.89 23.45 7.45
C ASN A 201 8.80 24.17 8.47
N ALA A 202 10.04 23.70 8.65
CA ALA A 202 11.06 24.34 9.48
C ALA A 202 12.34 24.59 8.65
N SER A 203 12.18 25.33 7.55
CA SER A 203 13.33 26.02 6.94
C SER A 203 13.58 27.29 7.75
N MET A 204 14.31 27.16 8.87
CA MET A 204 14.95 28.29 9.55
C MET A 204 16.25 27.80 10.23
N ILE A 205 17.38 27.96 9.52
CA ILE A 205 18.72 28.27 10.04
C ILE A 205 19.26 27.35 11.16
N GLN A 206 19.95 26.25 10.80
CA GLN A 206 21.04 25.72 11.64
C GLN A 206 22.41 26.15 11.09
N THR A 207 22.56 27.45 10.87
CA THR A 207 23.86 28.11 10.97
C THR A 207 23.94 28.71 12.35
N GLN A 208 24.47 27.97 13.33
CA GLN A 208 25.13 28.60 14.46
C GLN A 208 26.45 27.89 14.73
N ILE A 209 27.47 28.36 14.01
CA ILE A 209 28.82 28.52 14.54
C ILE A 209 28.67 29.20 15.91
N ARG A 210 28.93 28.48 17.00
CA ARG A 210 29.47 29.10 18.22
C ARG A 210 30.88 28.56 18.39
N ILE A 211 31.82 29.41 18.00
CA ILE A 211 33.12 29.47 18.64
C ILE A 211 32.86 29.81 20.11
N MET A 212 33.32 28.96 21.02
CA MET A 212 33.91 29.40 22.28
C MET A 212 35.34 28.85 22.31
#